data_AF-A0A832CGV9-F1
#
_entry.id   AF-A0A832CGV9-F1
#
_cell.length_a   1.000
_cell.length_b   1.000
_cell.length_c   1.000
_cell.angle_alpha   90.00
_cell.angle_beta   90.00
_cell.angle_gamma   90.00
#
_symmetry.space_group_name_H-M   'P 1'
#
loop_
_entity.id
_entity.type
_entity.pdbx_description
1 polymer ?
#
loop_
_entity_poly.entity_id
_entity_poly.type
_entity_poly.pdbx_seq_one_letter_code
_entity_poly.pdbx_strand_id
1 'polypeptide(L)'
;MGRLYYVVGLLLSRFGVHPNYFTVVGLLLALFAPVAAYFGFGFVAIVLMSLSALFDVLDGLVARVSGLVSRVGAFLDSFSDRVSDASYILVLGLLGVDFRLCYMLLALSFLVSYARARGEGLGLVLKGVGLVERQERVLALIVISIVALYNLWLATIMVVGLVILTFITVAQRVMVIVNSLKSS
;
A
#
# COMPACT_ATOMS: atom_id res chain seq x y z
N MET A 1 16.06 12.45 -3.07
CA MET A 1 14.87 12.93 -2.33
C MET A 1 14.59 14.34 -2.80
N GLY A 2 13.40 14.66 -3.29
CA GLY A 2 13.11 15.99 -3.87
C GLY A 2 13.11 17.10 -2.82
N ARG A 3 13.47 18.32 -3.22
CA ARG A 3 13.55 19.51 -2.32
C ARG A 3 12.26 19.78 -1.57
N LEU A 4 11.10 19.53 -2.19
CA LEU A 4 9.77 19.68 -1.59
C LEU A 4 9.53 18.70 -0.42
N TYR A 5 9.83 17.42 -0.62
CA TYR A 5 9.68 16.36 0.39
C TYR A 5 10.51 16.63 1.65
N TYR A 6 11.71 17.19 1.46
CA TYR A 6 12.58 17.58 2.56
C TYR A 6 12.00 18.76 3.35
N VAL A 7 11.49 19.79 2.67
CA VAL A 7 10.89 20.98 3.31
C VAL A 7 9.64 20.59 4.11
N VAL A 8 8.76 19.76 3.56
CA VAL A 8 7.56 19.28 4.27
C VAL A 8 7.93 18.49 5.52
N GLY A 9 8.88 17.55 5.41
CA GLY A 9 9.37 16.79 6.56
C GLY A 9 9.99 17.68 7.65
N LEU A 10 10.72 18.73 7.25
CA LEU A 10 11.33 19.69 8.17
C LEU A 10 10.28 20.58 8.88
N LEU A 11 9.23 20.99 8.18
CA LEU A 11 8.15 21.79 8.77
C LEU A 11 7.37 20.97 9.80
N LEU A 12 7.08 19.70 9.50
CA LEU A 12 6.35 18.81 10.40
C LEU A 12 7.18 18.37 11.61
N SER A 13 8.48 18.12 11.42
CA SER A 13 9.36 17.75 12.55
C SER A 13 9.55 18.89 13.56
N ARG A 14 9.43 20.15 13.12
CA ARG A 14 9.48 21.32 14.02
C ARG A 14 8.34 21.38 15.04
N PHE A 15 7.22 20.69 14.80
CA PHE A 15 6.14 20.57 15.77
C PHE A 15 6.38 19.48 16.83
N GLY A 16 7.52 18.76 16.78
CA GLY A 16 7.87 17.73 17.76
C GLY A 16 6.99 16.48 17.70
N VAL A 17 6.19 16.32 16.64
CA VAL A 17 5.27 15.18 16.49
C VAL A 17 6.08 13.94 16.12
N HIS A 18 5.95 12.89 16.94
CA HIS A 18 6.63 11.62 16.70
C HIS A 18 6.08 10.92 15.45
N PRO A 19 6.92 10.31 14.57
CA PRO A 19 6.49 9.65 13.33
C PRO A 19 5.32 8.66 13.51
N ASN A 20 5.35 7.86 14.58
CA ASN A 20 4.29 6.90 14.90
C ASN A 20 2.87 7.51 14.99
N TYR A 21 2.74 8.81 15.29
CA TYR A 21 1.44 9.48 15.26
C TYR A 21 0.83 9.42 13.85
N PHE A 22 1.64 9.70 12.83
CA PHE A 22 1.19 9.66 11.44
C PHE A 22 0.82 8.24 11.02
N THR A 23 1.60 7.23 11.42
CA THR A 23 1.29 5.81 11.17
C THR A 23 -0.04 5.40 11.80
N VAL A 24 -0.28 5.76 13.07
CA VAL A 24 -1.53 5.42 13.78
C VAL A 24 -2.74 6.11 13.15
N VAL A 25 -2.63 7.41 12.84
CA VAL A 25 -3.73 8.15 12.18
C VAL A 25 -4.00 7.58 10.80
N GLY A 26 -2.96 7.31 10.00
CA GLY A 26 -3.10 6.66 8.69
C GLY A 26 -3.82 5.31 8.80
N LEU A 27 -3.38 4.45 9.71
CA LEU A 27 -4.00 3.15 9.93
C LEU A 27 -5.49 3.25 10.34
N LEU A 28 -5.84 4.18 11.23
CA LEU A 28 -7.23 4.41 11.60
C LEU A 28 -8.07 4.87 10.40
N LEU A 29 -7.56 5.80 9.60
CA LEU A 29 -8.23 6.26 8.38
C LEU A 29 -8.46 5.09 7.40
N ALA A 30 -7.47 4.22 7.22
CA ALA A 30 -7.61 3.02 6.39
C ALA A 30 -8.71 2.10 6.90
N LEU A 31 -8.79 1.86 8.21
CA LEU A 31 -9.79 0.98 8.84
C LEU A 31 -11.20 1.56 8.79
N PHE A 32 -11.36 2.89 8.85
CA PHE A 32 -12.67 3.55 8.72
C PHE A 32 -13.15 3.65 7.27
N ALA A 33 -12.26 3.58 6.27
CA ALA A 33 -12.65 3.64 4.87
C ALA A 33 -13.68 2.56 4.45
N PRO A 34 -13.49 1.25 4.74
CA PRO A 34 -14.50 0.24 4.42
C PRO A 34 -15.79 0.43 5.22
N VAL A 35 -15.75 0.98 6.43
CA VAL A 35 -16.96 1.32 7.20
C VAL A 35 -17.79 2.36 6.45
N ALA A 36 -17.15 3.43 5.95
CA ALA A 36 -17.84 4.44 5.14
C ALA A 36 -18.44 3.83 3.86
N ALA A 37 -17.68 2.99 3.15
CA ALA A 37 -18.17 2.31 1.95
C ALA A 37 -19.37 1.41 2.24
N TYR A 38 -19.34 0.66 3.34
CA TYR A 38 -20.42 -0.23 3.77
C TYR A 38 -21.75 0.51 3.97
N PHE A 39 -21.72 1.72 4.53
CA PHE A 39 -22.90 2.56 4.70
C PHE A 39 -23.29 3.37 3.45
N GLY A 40 -22.69 3.07 2.29
CA GLY A 40 -23.00 3.74 1.02
C GLY A 40 -22.27 5.07 0.81
N PHE A 41 -21.39 5.48 1.72
CA PHE A 41 -20.59 6.71 1.59
C PHE A 41 -19.29 6.45 0.80
N GLY A 42 -19.43 5.99 -0.45
CA GLY A 42 -18.29 5.59 -1.28
C GLY A 42 -17.28 6.71 -1.53
N PHE A 43 -17.74 7.95 -1.74
CA PHE A 43 -16.84 9.11 -1.88
C PHE A 43 -16.02 9.36 -0.60
N VAL A 44 -16.65 9.25 0.58
CA VAL A 44 -15.98 9.42 1.87
C VAL A 44 -14.93 8.31 2.07
N ALA A 45 -15.25 7.07 1.71
CA ALA A 45 -14.29 5.96 1.75
C ALA A 45 -13.02 6.27 0.95
N ILE A 46 -13.16 6.80 -0.27
CA ILE A 46 -12.02 7.17 -1.14
C ILE A 46 -11.22 8.31 -0.55
N VAL A 47 -11.87 9.32 0.05
CA VAL A 47 -11.17 10.39 0.76
C VAL A 47 -10.36 9.84 1.92
N LEU A 48 -10.94 8.94 2.73
CA LEU A 48 -10.24 8.29 3.83
C LEU A 48 -9.05 7.45 3.37
N MET A 49 -9.19 6.67 2.29
CA MET A 49 -8.08 5.93 1.68
C MET A 49 -6.95 6.86 1.23
N SER A 50 -7.30 7.97 0.58
CA SER A 50 -6.34 8.93 0.03
C SER A 50 -5.59 9.66 1.14
N LEU A 51 -6.29 10.06 2.21
CA LEU A 51 -5.68 10.63 3.39
C LEU A 51 -4.79 9.63 4.11
N SER A 52 -5.23 8.38 4.28
CA SER A 52 -4.40 7.33 4.87
C SER A 52 -3.08 7.14 4.08
N ALA A 53 -3.16 7.02 2.75
CA ALA A 53 -1.98 6.91 1.89
C ALA A 53 -1.06 8.15 1.97
N LEU A 54 -1.62 9.34 2.19
CA LEU A 54 -0.83 10.54 2.42
C LEU A 54 -0.07 10.47 3.77
N PHE A 55 -0.74 10.04 4.84
CA PHE A 55 -0.15 9.92 6.17
C PHE A 55 1.00 8.89 6.22
N ASP A 56 0.86 7.79 5.47
CA ASP A 56 1.91 6.78 5.22
C ASP A 56 3.15 7.41 4.56
N VAL A 57 2.97 8.30 3.58
CA VAL A 57 4.11 9.04 2.99
C VAL A 57 4.73 10.00 4.01
N LEU A 58 3.92 10.69 4.81
CA LEU A 58 4.39 11.66 5.81
C LEU A 58 5.20 11.00 6.93
N ASP A 59 4.80 9.83 7.42
CA ASP A 59 5.50 9.16 8.52
C ASP A 59 6.96 8.85 8.17
N GLY A 60 7.21 8.35 6.96
CA GLY A 60 8.53 7.99 6.50
C GLY A 60 9.38 9.22 6.20
N LEU A 61 8.77 10.31 5.74
CA LEU A 61 9.46 11.59 5.57
C LEU A 61 9.91 12.16 6.92
N VAL A 62 9.00 12.22 7.90
CA VAL A 62 9.28 12.77 9.23
C VAL A 62 10.30 11.90 9.96
N ALA A 63 10.19 10.58 9.89
CA ALA A 63 11.17 9.66 10.50
C ALA A 63 12.59 9.87 9.94
N ARG A 64 12.72 10.01 8.61
CA ARG A 64 14.02 10.23 7.95
C ARG A 64 14.61 11.59 8.28
N VAL A 65 13.82 12.66 8.21
CA VAL A 65 14.31 14.03 8.46
C VAL A 65 14.64 14.24 9.95
N SER A 66 13.88 13.61 10.85
CA SER A 66 14.09 13.76 12.30
C SER A 66 15.15 12.80 12.87
N GLY A 67 15.75 11.93 12.04
CA GLY A 67 16.71 10.92 12.51
C GLY A 67 16.10 9.83 13.40
N LEU A 68 14.76 9.66 13.40
CA LEU A 68 14.02 8.74 14.27
C LEU A 68 13.72 7.38 13.58
N VAL A 69 14.53 7.01 12.59
CA VAL A 69 14.38 5.71 11.90
C VAL A 69 14.76 4.59 12.87
N SER A 70 13.86 3.63 13.08
CA SER A 70 14.06 2.51 14.01
C SER A 70 13.59 1.18 13.43
N ARG A 71 14.12 0.06 13.96
CA ARG A 71 13.69 -1.29 13.56
C ARG A 71 12.23 -1.56 13.91
N VAL A 72 11.77 -1.08 15.07
CA VAL A 72 10.37 -1.18 15.50
C VAL A 72 9.47 -0.38 14.56
N GLY A 73 9.85 0.85 14.22
CA GLY A 73 9.13 1.67 13.26
C GLY A 73 9.02 1.00 11.89
N ALA A 74 10.12 0.46 11.37
CA ALA A 74 10.11 -0.25 10.08
C ALA A 74 9.20 -1.49 10.10
N PHE A 75 9.13 -2.21 11.22
CA PHE A 75 8.17 -3.31 11.39
C PHE A 75 6.71 -2.82 11.42
N LEU A 76 6.43 -1.78 12.20
CA LEU A 76 5.07 -1.22 12.34
C LEU A 76 4.55 -0.61 11.03
N ASP A 77 5.39 0.10 10.30
CA ASP A 77 5.14 0.62 8.94
C ASP A 77 4.74 -0.54 8.02
N SER A 78 5.62 -1.55 7.97
CA SER A 78 5.36 -2.77 7.21
C SER A 78 4.10 -3.51 7.65
N PHE A 79 3.78 -3.57 8.93
CA PHE A 79 2.56 -4.24 9.38
C PHE A 79 1.32 -3.43 9.00
N SER A 80 1.35 -2.12 9.25
CA SER A 80 0.24 -1.19 8.97
C SER A 80 -0.09 -1.13 7.48
N ASP A 81 0.93 -1.12 6.62
CA ASP A 81 0.80 -1.24 5.16
C ASP A 81 -0.15 -2.37 4.74
N ARG A 82 -0.03 -3.54 5.36
CA ARG A 82 -0.74 -4.77 4.98
C ARG A 82 -2.19 -4.68 5.42
N VAL A 83 -2.44 -4.08 6.59
CA VAL A 83 -3.79 -3.78 7.08
C VAL A 83 -4.45 -2.72 6.20
N SER A 84 -3.73 -1.68 5.79
CA SER A 84 -4.20 -0.65 4.87
C SER A 84 -4.54 -1.22 3.49
N ASP A 85 -3.64 -2.01 2.90
CA ASP A 85 -3.88 -2.70 1.62
C ASP A 85 -5.14 -3.57 1.67
N ALA A 86 -5.34 -4.33 2.77
CA ALA A 86 -6.55 -5.14 2.95
C ALA A 86 -7.82 -4.29 3.06
N SER A 87 -7.75 -3.19 3.80
CA SER A 87 -8.88 -2.26 3.97
C SER A 87 -9.26 -1.59 2.65
N TYR A 88 -8.27 -1.18 1.84
CA TYR A 88 -8.47 -0.57 0.53
C TYR A 88 -9.10 -1.54 -0.48
N ILE A 89 -8.66 -2.80 -0.47
CA ILE A 89 -9.24 -3.83 -1.33
C ILE A 89 -10.67 -4.18 -0.89
N LEU A 90 -10.94 -4.16 0.42
CA LEU A 90 -12.30 -4.33 0.93
C LEU A 90 -13.23 -3.20 0.47
N VAL A 91 -12.75 -1.94 0.46
CA VAL A 91 -13.52 -0.82 -0.11
C VAL A 91 -13.94 -1.11 -1.55
N LEU A 92 -13.04 -1.60 -2.40
CA LEU A 92 -13.40 -1.95 -3.79
C LEU A 92 -14.56 -2.96 -3.87
N GLY A 93 -14.51 -4.00 -3.05
CA GLY A 93 -15.59 -4.98 -2.99
C GLY A 93 -16.92 -4.37 -2.53
N LEU A 94 -16.87 -3.51 -1.52
CA LEU A 94 -18.04 -2.77 -1.01
C LEU A 94 -18.58 -1.73 -2.01
N LEU A 95 -17.75 -1.23 -2.92
CA LEU A 95 -18.18 -0.39 -4.05
C LEU A 95 -18.76 -1.20 -5.22
N GLY A 96 -18.84 -2.53 -5.10
CA GLY A 96 -19.51 -3.40 -6.06
C GLY A 96 -18.59 -4.21 -6.98
N VAL A 97 -17.26 -4.09 -6.85
CA VAL A 97 -16.33 -4.97 -7.58
C VAL A 97 -16.50 -6.40 -7.07
N ASP A 98 -16.41 -7.38 -7.97
CA ASP A 98 -16.53 -8.79 -7.63
C ASP A 98 -15.54 -9.20 -6.51
N PHE A 99 -16.08 -9.69 -5.40
CA PHE A 99 -15.29 -10.11 -4.24
C PHE A 99 -14.28 -11.22 -4.55
N ARG A 100 -14.50 -12.04 -5.58
CA ARG A 100 -13.53 -13.06 -6.04
C ARG A 100 -12.27 -12.39 -6.59
N LEU A 101 -12.43 -11.32 -7.37
CA LEU A 101 -11.31 -10.53 -7.89
C LEU A 101 -10.61 -9.78 -6.76
N CYS A 102 -11.35 -9.18 -5.83
CA CYS A 102 -10.78 -8.54 -4.65
C CYS A 102 -9.97 -9.54 -3.80
N TYR A 103 -10.49 -10.75 -3.58
CA TYR A 103 -9.77 -11.81 -2.87
C TYR A 103 -8.48 -12.22 -3.60
N MET A 104 -8.53 -12.44 -4.91
CA MET A 104 -7.33 -12.73 -5.72
C MET A 104 -6.30 -11.61 -5.60
N LEU A 105 -6.72 -10.35 -5.72
CA LEU A 105 -5.84 -9.19 -5.59
C LEU A 105 -5.21 -9.10 -4.20
N LEU A 106 -5.98 -9.37 -3.15
CA LEU A 106 -5.51 -9.39 -1.76
C LEU A 106 -4.43 -10.46 -1.56
N ALA A 107 -4.71 -11.69 -1.99
CA ALA A 107 -3.76 -12.80 -1.90
C ALA A 107 -2.46 -12.49 -2.65
N LEU A 108 -2.54 -11.96 -3.87
CA LEU A 108 -1.37 -11.59 -4.66
C LEU A 108 -0.60 -10.42 -4.04
N SER A 109 -1.28 -9.38 -3.54
CA SER A 109 -0.65 -8.26 -2.83
C SER A 109 0.17 -8.74 -1.63
N PHE A 110 -0.38 -9.69 -0.86
CA PHE A 110 0.30 -10.28 0.29
C PHE A 110 1.48 -11.14 -0.15
N LEU A 111 1.36 -11.90 -1.23
CA LEU A 111 2.47 -12.68 -1.80
C LEU A 111 3.61 -11.79 -2.31
N VAL A 112 3.31 -10.64 -2.93
CA VAL A 112 4.33 -9.66 -3.34
C VAL A 112 5.13 -9.19 -2.12
N SER A 113 4.44 -8.79 -1.05
CA SER A 113 5.05 -8.32 0.19
C SER A 113 5.82 -9.44 0.92
N TYR A 114 5.26 -10.64 0.97
CA TYR A 114 5.88 -11.81 1.60
C TYR A 114 7.14 -12.26 0.86
N ALA A 115 7.10 -12.36 -0.46
CA ALA A 115 8.27 -12.75 -1.27
C ALA A 115 9.43 -11.78 -1.01
N ARG A 116 9.15 -10.47 -0.91
CA ARG A 116 10.16 -9.48 -0.54
C ARG A 116 10.70 -9.70 0.86
N ALA A 117 9.84 -9.75 1.87
CA ALA A 117 10.26 -9.91 3.26
C ALA A 117 11.08 -11.21 3.46
N ARG A 118 10.66 -12.31 2.80
CA ARG A 118 11.36 -13.58 2.89
C ARG A 118 12.69 -13.56 2.14
N GLY A 119 12.74 -12.97 0.95
CA GLY A 119 13.98 -12.80 0.19
C GLY A 119 15.01 -11.94 0.94
N GLU A 120 14.58 -10.81 1.49
CA GLU A 120 15.43 -9.94 2.32
C GLU A 120 15.91 -10.67 3.59
N GLY A 121 15.06 -11.50 4.20
CA GLY A 121 15.45 -12.37 5.33
C GLY A 121 16.46 -13.46 4.97
N LEU A 122 16.64 -13.78 3.69
CA LEU A 122 17.69 -14.68 3.17
C LEU A 122 18.94 -13.91 2.70
N GLY A 123 19.02 -12.61 2.95
CA GLY A 123 20.15 -11.76 2.56
C GLY A 123 20.09 -11.24 1.12
N LEU A 124 18.97 -11.46 0.40
CA LEU A 124 18.80 -10.96 -0.97
C LEU A 124 18.25 -9.53 -0.98
N VAL A 125 18.62 -8.72 -1.97
CA VAL A 125 18.06 -7.38 -2.16
C VAL A 125 16.99 -7.44 -3.25
N LEU A 126 15.72 -7.25 -2.88
CA LEU A 126 14.56 -7.33 -3.80
C LEU A 126 13.89 -5.98 -4.07
N LYS A 127 14.52 -4.88 -3.65
CA LYS A 127 14.03 -3.53 -3.95
C LYS A 127 14.09 -3.27 -5.45
N GLY A 128 13.00 -2.76 -6.04
CA GLY A 128 12.93 -2.50 -7.49
C GLY A 128 12.66 -3.74 -8.34
N VAL A 129 12.44 -4.92 -7.75
CA VAL A 129 12.08 -6.13 -8.48
C VAL A 129 10.56 -6.26 -8.53
N GLY A 130 9.99 -6.16 -9.73
CA GLY A 130 8.55 -6.22 -9.96
C GLY A 130 8.06 -5.12 -10.89
N LEU A 131 6.95 -5.36 -11.59
CA LEU A 131 6.28 -4.31 -12.39
C LEU A 131 5.46 -3.35 -11.52
N VAL A 132 4.86 -3.87 -10.44
CA VAL A 132 3.96 -3.11 -9.57
C VAL A 132 4.45 -3.25 -8.14
N GLU A 133 5.02 -2.17 -7.59
CA GLU A 133 5.29 -2.10 -6.16
C GLU A 133 4.03 -1.64 -5.40
N ARG A 134 4.19 -1.38 -4.10
CA ARG A 134 3.06 -1.01 -3.25
C ARG A 134 2.50 0.36 -3.64
N GLN A 135 3.35 1.34 -3.94
CA GLN A 135 2.91 2.72 -4.20
C GLN A 135 2.05 2.80 -5.46
N GLU A 136 2.43 2.10 -6.53
CA GLU A 136 1.66 2.01 -7.77
C GLU A 136 0.34 1.29 -7.53
N ARG A 137 0.33 0.22 -6.72
CA ARG A 137 -0.89 -0.51 -6.37
C ARG A 137 -1.86 0.36 -5.55
N VAL A 138 -1.39 1.06 -4.52
CA VAL A 138 -2.23 1.96 -3.70
C VAL A 138 -2.85 3.05 -4.56
N LEU A 139 -2.05 3.68 -5.43
CA LEU A 139 -2.57 4.67 -6.38
C LEU A 139 -3.63 4.06 -7.31
N ALA A 140 -3.37 2.88 -7.86
CA ALA A 140 -4.33 2.17 -8.70
C ALA A 140 -5.64 1.86 -7.95
N LEU A 141 -5.57 1.39 -6.70
CA LEU A 141 -6.75 1.12 -5.87
C LEU A 141 -7.60 2.38 -5.67
N ILE A 142 -6.99 3.54 -5.40
CA ILE A 142 -7.71 4.82 -5.26
C ILE A 142 -8.38 5.21 -6.58
N VAL A 143 -7.65 5.17 -7.70
CA VAL A 143 -8.20 5.53 -9.02
C VAL A 143 -9.33 4.59 -9.42
N ILE A 144 -9.15 3.29 -9.24
CA ILE A 144 -10.18 2.27 -9.52
C ILE A 144 -11.42 2.53 -8.65
N SER A 145 -11.25 2.86 -7.37
CA SER A 145 -12.36 3.17 -6.48
C SER A 145 -13.16 4.39 -6.96
N ILE A 146 -12.47 5.43 -7.45
CA ILE A 146 -13.13 6.60 -8.08
C ILE A 146 -13.92 6.16 -9.31
N VAL A 147 -13.31 5.37 -10.20
CA VAL A 147 -13.99 4.86 -11.41
C VAL A 147 -15.20 4.00 -11.04
N ALA A 148 -15.12 3.19 -9.97
CA ALA A 148 -16.20 2.33 -9.52
C ALA A 148 -17.47 3.10 -9.12
N LEU A 149 -17.35 4.35 -8.65
CA LEU A 149 -18.50 5.20 -8.35
C LEU A 149 -19.33 5.59 -9.59
N TYR A 150 -18.72 5.59 -10.77
CA TYR A 150 -19.35 6.08 -12.00
C TYR A 150 -19.52 4.98 -13.05
N ASN A 151 -18.61 4.01 -13.10
CA ASN A 151 -18.59 2.95 -14.10
C ASN A 151 -17.95 1.67 -13.52
N LEU A 152 -18.78 0.83 -12.94
CA LEU A 152 -18.36 -0.42 -12.31
C LEU A 152 -17.74 -1.41 -13.32
N TRP A 153 -18.18 -1.41 -14.57
CA TRP A 153 -17.65 -2.30 -15.60
C TRP A 153 -16.20 -1.95 -15.93
N LEU A 154 -15.91 -0.66 -16.14
CA LEU A 154 -14.54 -0.18 -16.36
C LEU A 154 -13.66 -0.44 -15.13
N ALA A 155 -14.16 -0.15 -13.92
CA ALA A 155 -13.43 -0.45 -12.68
C ALA A 155 -13.07 -1.94 -12.57
N THR A 156 -14.00 -2.83 -12.92
CA THR A 156 -13.76 -4.28 -12.93
C THR A 156 -12.65 -4.68 -13.90
N ILE A 157 -12.63 -4.12 -15.13
CA ILE A 157 -11.55 -4.36 -16.09
C ILE A 157 -10.20 -3.89 -15.54
N MET A 158 -10.16 -2.72 -14.90
CA MET A 158 -8.95 -2.20 -14.28
C MET A 158 -8.44 -3.10 -13.15
N VAL A 159 -9.34 -3.66 -12.33
CA VAL A 159 -8.98 -4.64 -11.29
C VAL A 159 -8.42 -5.92 -11.90
N VAL A 160 -9.01 -6.44 -12.98
CA VAL A 160 -8.45 -7.60 -13.71
C VAL A 160 -7.03 -7.30 -14.20
N GLY A 161 -6.81 -6.12 -14.80
CA GLY A 161 -5.47 -5.70 -15.21
C GLY A 161 -4.49 -5.63 -14.03
N LEU A 162 -4.91 -5.05 -12.90
CA LEU A 162 -4.09 -4.95 -11.69
C LEU A 162 -3.77 -6.34 -11.10
N VAL A 163 -4.72 -7.28 -11.11
CA VAL A 163 -4.50 -8.67 -10.71
C VAL A 163 -3.42 -9.33 -11.56
N ILE A 164 -3.51 -9.18 -12.90
CA ILE A 164 -2.53 -9.74 -13.83
C ILE A 164 -1.13 -9.15 -13.57
N LEU A 165 -1.01 -7.83 -13.45
CA LEU A 165 0.27 -7.17 -13.18
C LEU A 165 0.87 -7.56 -11.82
N THR A 166 0.02 -7.72 -10.80
CA THR A 166 0.46 -8.17 -9.47
C THR A 166 0.93 -9.62 -9.51
N PHE A 167 0.25 -10.50 -10.26
CA PHE A 167 0.68 -11.88 -10.48
C PHE A 167 2.04 -11.95 -11.17
N ILE A 168 2.24 -11.16 -12.24
CA ILE A 168 3.54 -11.08 -12.94
C ILE A 168 4.64 -10.63 -11.95
N THR A 169 4.34 -9.65 -11.10
CA THR A 169 5.29 -9.17 -10.08
C THR A 169 5.66 -10.26 -9.07
N VAL A 170 4.70 -11.07 -8.62
CA VAL A 170 4.99 -12.25 -7.76
C VAL A 170 5.93 -13.21 -8.49
N ALA A 171 5.62 -13.56 -9.74
CA ALA A 171 6.44 -14.48 -10.52
C ALA A 171 7.87 -13.96 -10.72
N GLN A 172 8.03 -12.67 -11.04
CA GLN A 172 9.34 -12.01 -11.16
C GLN A 172 10.16 -12.11 -9.87
N ARG A 173 9.55 -11.79 -8.72
CA ARG A 173 10.24 -11.88 -7.42
C ARG A 173 10.65 -13.31 -7.10
N VAL A 174 9.77 -14.29 -7.32
CA VAL A 174 10.08 -15.71 -7.08
C VAL A 174 11.22 -16.18 -7.98
N MET A 175 11.19 -15.85 -9.28
CA MET A 175 12.25 -16.22 -10.22
C MET A 175 13.61 -15.65 -9.80
N VAL A 176 13.66 -14.36 -9.43
CA VAL A 176 14.90 -13.74 -8.95
C VAL A 176 15.42 -14.43 -7.69
N ILE A 177 14.56 -14.69 -6.70
CA ILE A 177 14.94 -15.39 -5.47
C ILE A 177 15.52 -16.77 -5.78
N VAL A 178 14.82 -17.58 -6.56
CA VAL A 178 15.24 -18.96 -6.87
C VAL A 178 16.57 -18.96 -7.62
N ASN A 179 16.76 -18.06 -8.57
CA ASN A 179 18.01 -17.98 -9.33
C ASN A 179 19.18 -17.55 -8.43
N SER A 180 18.99 -16.54 -7.57
CA SER A 180 20.03 -16.08 -6.64
C SER A 180 20.45 -17.15 -5.62
N LEU A 181 19.51 -17.96 -5.15
CA LEU A 181 19.81 -19.05 -4.20
C LEU A 181 20.51 -20.24 -4.86
N LYS A 182 20.24 -20.51 -6.15
CA LYS A 182 20.96 -21.57 -6.89
C LYS A 182 22.39 -21.18 -7.26
N SER A 183 22.68 -19.89 -7.35
CA SER A 183 24.01 -19.37 -7.66
C SER A 183 24.90 -19.12 -6.44
N SER A 184 24.39 -19.40 -5.22
CA SER A 184 25.10 -19.26 -3.95
C SER A 184 25.56 -20.62 -3.44
#